data_AF-A0A7C7I006-F1
#
_entry.id   AF-A0A7C7I006-F1
#
_cell.length_a   1.000
_cell.length_b   1.000
_cell.length_c   1.000
_cell.angle_alpha   90.00
_cell.angle_beta   90.00
_cell.angle_gamma   90.00
#
_symmetry.space_group_name_H-M   'P 1'
#
loop_
_entity.id
_entity.type
_entity.pdbx_description
1 polymer ?
#
loop_
_entity_poly.entity_id
_entity_poly.type
_entity_poly.pdbx_seq_one_letter_code
_entity_poly.pdbx_strand_id
1 'polypeptide(L)'
;MRPATPVTFVATQHPEESMFRSNRRILELQQVTLVVLTLMMAPLSLSQAQDRGTPYGEWRYQSADSWGTRYSPVDQIDSSNFGNLEVAWTWQANNFGPEVDYQMKSTPTYIDGILYTVAGQRRTVVAIDPNTGETLWTYREPNTIRWERSMRQNYGKGVAYGERDGRGVIYYTSPAFFLHAIDAETGRHIEDFGAPVAIDGFPQTGVVDLLPDLLRNWGPWEAWDQPYDPDYGIPRELGFITASSPPIVVNGTVVIGNSAEQGYNQTRVENVP
;
A
#
# COMPACT_ATOMS: atom_id res chain seq x y z
N MET A 1 25.25 7.43 -103.24
CA MET A 1 23.82 7.53 -102.87
C MET A 1 23.76 8.33 -101.57
N ARG A 2 23.16 9.53 -101.60
CA ARG A 2 23.18 10.47 -100.46
C ARG A 2 22.25 9.97 -99.34
N PRO A 3 22.65 9.98 -98.06
CA PRO A 3 21.73 9.64 -96.97
C PRO A 3 20.81 10.82 -96.67
N ALA A 4 19.51 10.52 -96.52
CA ALA A 4 18.49 11.47 -96.13
C ALA A 4 18.58 11.79 -94.63
N THR A 5 18.51 13.08 -94.30
CA THR A 5 18.54 13.62 -92.94
C THR A 5 17.26 13.24 -92.18
N PRO A 6 17.33 12.70 -90.94
CA PRO A 6 16.15 12.52 -90.11
C PRO A 6 15.76 13.84 -89.44
N VAL A 7 14.45 14.10 -89.41
CA VAL A 7 13.81 15.24 -88.74
C VAL A 7 13.71 14.93 -87.24
N THR A 8 14.29 15.80 -86.41
CA THR A 8 14.19 15.73 -84.94
C THR A 8 12.89 16.39 -84.47
N PHE A 9 12.02 15.63 -83.80
CA PHE A 9 10.92 16.18 -83.02
C PHE A 9 11.42 16.49 -81.60
N VAL A 10 11.37 17.76 -81.20
CA VAL A 10 11.59 18.19 -79.82
C VAL A 10 10.22 18.30 -79.15
N ALA A 11 9.90 17.35 -78.26
CA ALA A 11 8.78 17.48 -77.34
C ALA A 11 9.26 18.26 -76.11
N THR A 12 8.74 19.47 -75.92
CA THR A 12 8.91 20.24 -74.68
C THR A 12 8.17 19.56 -73.54
N GLN A 13 8.88 19.06 -72.53
CA GLN A 13 8.27 18.63 -71.27
C GLN A 13 7.76 19.86 -70.50
N HIS A 14 6.46 19.86 -70.18
CA HIS A 14 5.83 20.83 -69.28
C HIS A 14 6.23 20.57 -67.81
N PRO A 15 6.26 21.59 -66.93
CA PRO A 15 6.84 21.50 -65.60
C PRO A 15 5.83 20.97 -64.56
N GLU A 16 5.72 19.66 -64.40
CA GLU A 16 4.88 19.07 -63.32
C GLU A 16 5.61 18.90 -61.97
N GLU A 17 6.95 18.98 -61.94
CA GLU A 17 7.72 18.71 -60.71
C GLU A 17 7.57 19.77 -59.60
N SER A 18 7.21 21.00 -59.95
CA SER A 18 7.07 22.11 -58.99
C SER A 18 5.85 21.95 -58.08
N MET A 19 4.76 21.38 -58.60
CA MET A 19 3.48 21.27 -57.90
C MET A 19 3.50 20.16 -56.84
N PHE A 20 4.20 19.05 -57.11
CA PHE A 20 4.35 17.93 -56.16
C PHE A 20 5.17 18.28 -54.91
N ARG A 21 6.22 19.11 -55.04
CA ARG A 21 7.03 19.54 -53.89
C ARG A 21 6.29 20.52 -52.97
N SER A 22 5.43 21.37 -53.53
CA SER A 22 4.63 22.33 -52.75
C SER A 22 3.57 21.61 -51.91
N ASN A 23 2.85 20.65 -52.51
CA ASN A 23 1.82 19.87 -51.81
C ASN A 23 2.40 19.00 -50.69
N ARG A 24 3.60 18.45 -50.88
CA ARG A 24 4.28 17.67 -49.83
C ARG A 24 4.69 18.53 -48.62
N ARG A 25 5.15 19.76 -48.84
CA ARG A 25 5.44 20.71 -47.75
C ARG A 25 4.18 21.16 -47.01
N ILE A 26 3.07 21.36 -47.73
CA ILE A 26 1.78 21.71 -47.11
C ILE A 26 1.25 20.56 -46.26
N LEU A 27 1.34 19.31 -46.74
CA LEU A 27 0.97 18.13 -45.95
C LEU A 27 1.87 17.96 -44.72
N GLU A 28 3.18 18.15 -44.84
CA GLU A 28 4.11 18.06 -43.70
C GLU A 28 3.84 19.15 -42.65
N LEU A 29 3.56 20.40 -43.06
CA LEU A 29 3.16 21.46 -42.14
C LEU A 29 1.80 21.20 -41.48
N GLN A 30 0.84 20.64 -42.21
CA GLN A 30 -0.47 20.24 -41.64
C GLN A 30 -0.32 19.09 -40.65
N GLN A 31 0.52 18.09 -40.93
CA GLN A 31 0.81 16.98 -40.02
C GLN A 31 1.53 17.46 -38.75
N VAL A 32 2.53 18.34 -38.88
CA VAL A 32 3.22 18.93 -37.71
C VAL A 32 2.25 19.77 -36.88
N THR A 33 1.37 20.54 -37.52
CA THR A 33 0.37 21.37 -36.82
C THR A 33 -0.67 20.50 -36.12
N LEU A 34 -1.12 19.40 -36.75
CA LEU A 34 -2.03 18.44 -36.12
C LEU A 34 -1.36 17.78 -34.91
N VAL A 35 -0.12 17.31 -35.03
CA VAL A 35 0.63 16.69 -33.92
C VAL A 35 0.82 17.68 -32.77
N VAL A 36 1.16 18.94 -33.04
CA VAL A 36 1.29 19.99 -32.02
C VAL A 36 -0.06 20.29 -31.34
N LEU A 37 -1.16 20.33 -32.10
CA LEU A 37 -2.50 20.49 -31.52
C LEU A 37 -2.92 19.28 -30.68
N THR A 38 -2.61 18.05 -31.10
CA THR A 38 -2.90 16.84 -30.32
C THR A 38 -2.04 16.76 -29.05
N LEU A 39 -0.79 17.24 -29.09
CA LEU A 39 0.06 17.37 -27.90
C LEU A 39 -0.39 18.51 -26.96
N MET A 40 -0.96 19.59 -27.48
CA MET A 40 -1.54 20.67 -26.66
C MET A 40 -2.93 20.35 -26.09
N MET A 41 -3.68 19.45 -26.74
CA MET A 41 -4.96 18.91 -26.22
C MET A 41 -4.79 17.61 -25.43
N ALA A 42 -3.55 17.13 -25.22
CA ALA A 42 -3.32 16.09 -24.23
C ALA A 42 -3.89 16.61 -22.91
N PRO A 43 -4.81 15.87 -22.25
CA PRO A 43 -5.32 16.32 -20.98
C PRO A 43 -4.12 16.48 -20.07
N LEU A 44 -3.88 17.72 -19.64
CA LEU A 44 -3.17 17.96 -18.39
C LEU A 44 -3.96 17.15 -17.38
N SER A 45 -3.51 15.92 -17.11
CA SER A 45 -3.91 15.21 -15.92
C SER A 45 -3.54 16.17 -14.81
N LEU A 46 -4.53 16.93 -14.33
CA LEU A 46 -4.43 17.65 -13.09
C LEU A 46 -3.98 16.59 -12.12
N SER A 47 -2.71 16.65 -11.73
CA SER A 47 -2.23 15.95 -10.56
C SER A 47 -3.07 16.54 -9.45
N GLN A 48 -4.23 15.94 -9.19
CA GLN A 48 -5.04 16.27 -8.03
C GLN A 48 -4.09 15.99 -6.87
N ALA A 49 -3.63 17.06 -6.23
CA ALA A 49 -2.91 16.94 -4.98
C ALA A 49 -3.81 16.08 -4.09
N GLN A 50 -3.28 14.96 -3.62
CA GLN A 50 -4.03 14.03 -2.79
C GLN A 50 -4.63 14.84 -1.64
N ASP A 51 -5.95 14.75 -1.49
CA ASP A 51 -6.61 15.27 -0.31
C ASP A 51 -5.88 14.71 0.92
N ARG A 52 -5.72 15.52 1.97
CA ARG A 52 -5.02 15.09 3.18
C ARG A 52 -5.62 13.80 3.74
N GLY A 53 -6.88 13.55 3.41
CA GLY A 53 -7.49 12.22 3.46
C GLY A 53 -8.12 11.92 4.81
N THR A 54 -8.42 12.96 5.60
CA THR A 54 -9.00 12.83 6.93
C THR A 54 -10.19 13.78 7.07
N PRO A 55 -11.43 13.26 7.10
CA PRO A 55 -12.63 14.03 7.37
C PRO A 55 -12.58 14.75 8.73
N TYR A 56 -13.40 15.79 8.88
CA TYR A 56 -13.52 16.50 10.15
C TYR A 56 -13.92 15.55 11.28
N GLY A 57 -13.16 15.56 12.38
CA GLY A 57 -13.42 14.71 13.54
C GLY A 57 -12.85 13.29 13.46
N GLU A 58 -12.25 12.90 12.34
CA GLU A 58 -11.68 11.57 12.17
C GLU A 58 -10.16 11.55 12.34
N TRP A 59 -9.61 10.34 12.47
CA TRP A 59 -8.18 10.09 12.55
C TRP A 59 -7.84 8.85 11.72
N ARG A 60 -7.74 9.02 10.38
CA ARG A 60 -7.62 7.90 9.41
C ARG A 60 -6.19 7.35 9.23
N TYR A 61 -5.17 8.09 9.66
CA TYR A 61 -3.76 7.69 9.57
C TYR A 61 -3.12 7.68 10.95
N GLN A 62 -2.05 6.89 11.13
CA GLN A 62 -1.28 6.88 12.38
C GLN A 62 -0.84 8.29 12.84
N SER A 63 -0.65 9.20 11.88
CA SER A 63 -0.20 10.59 12.12
C SER A 63 -1.27 11.62 11.73
N ALA A 64 -2.54 11.32 11.98
CA ALA A 64 -3.76 12.09 11.63
C ALA A 64 -4.11 12.07 10.14
N ASP A 65 -3.22 12.56 9.28
CA ASP A 65 -3.44 12.70 7.84
C ASP A 65 -2.29 12.10 7.01
N SER A 66 -2.46 12.04 5.70
CA SER A 66 -1.45 11.52 4.76
C SER A 66 -0.15 12.32 4.74
N TRP A 67 -0.14 13.55 5.28
CA TRP A 67 1.04 14.42 5.38
C TRP A 67 1.74 14.29 6.73
N GLY A 68 1.15 13.54 7.67
CA GLY A 68 1.68 13.30 8.99
C GLY A 68 1.69 14.52 9.90
N THR A 69 0.73 15.44 9.74
CA THR A 69 0.70 16.71 10.50
C THR A 69 0.44 16.52 11.99
N ARG A 70 -0.18 15.39 12.39
CA ARG A 70 -0.66 15.13 13.75
C ARG A 70 -1.59 16.23 14.28
N TYR A 71 -2.31 16.90 13.38
CA TYR A 71 -3.23 17.99 13.68
C TYR A 71 -4.69 17.55 13.57
N SER A 72 -5.53 18.01 14.49
CA SER A 72 -6.99 17.88 14.40
C SER A 72 -7.63 19.28 14.33
N PRO A 73 -8.57 19.51 13.40
CA PRO A 73 -9.31 20.77 13.33
C PRO A 73 -10.45 20.86 14.36
N VAL A 74 -10.72 19.82 15.15
CA VAL A 74 -11.77 19.83 16.17
C VAL A 74 -11.39 20.76 17.32
N ASP A 75 -12.34 21.61 17.71
CA ASP A 75 -12.15 22.71 18.66
C ASP A 75 -13.08 22.63 19.88
N GLN A 76 -13.81 21.53 20.07
CA GLN A 76 -14.68 21.34 21.24
C GLN A 76 -13.91 21.43 22.57
N ILE A 77 -12.64 20.99 22.57
CA ILE A 77 -11.74 21.06 23.72
C ILE A 77 -10.69 22.14 23.44
N ASP A 78 -10.61 23.14 24.33
CA ASP A 78 -9.68 24.26 24.21
C ASP A 78 -9.09 24.64 25.58
N SER A 79 -8.30 25.72 25.62
CA SER A 79 -7.65 26.20 26.85
C SER A 79 -8.62 26.69 27.92
N SER A 80 -9.88 26.99 27.58
CA SER A 80 -10.90 27.44 28.52
C SER A 80 -11.59 26.30 29.25
N ASN A 81 -11.63 25.09 28.66
CA ASN A 81 -12.36 23.95 29.21
C ASN A 81 -11.52 22.69 29.47
N PHE A 82 -10.25 22.63 29.04
CA PHE A 82 -9.36 21.48 29.23
C PHE A 82 -9.27 21.00 30.70
N GLY A 83 -9.38 21.91 31.67
CA GLY A 83 -9.37 21.57 33.10
C GLY A 83 -10.57 20.75 33.59
N ASN A 84 -11.62 20.61 32.77
CA ASN A 84 -12.85 19.89 33.10
C ASN A 84 -12.89 18.48 32.50
N LEU A 85 -11.82 18.02 31.84
CA LEU A 85 -11.80 16.69 31.25
C LEU A 85 -11.86 15.60 32.31
N GLU A 86 -12.69 14.60 32.06
CA GLU A 86 -12.80 13.39 32.85
C GLU A 86 -12.59 12.15 31.96
N VAL A 87 -12.24 11.03 32.59
CA VAL A 87 -12.12 9.75 31.88
C VAL A 87 -13.53 9.27 31.54
N ALA A 88 -13.88 9.26 30.25
CA ALA A 88 -15.16 8.73 29.78
C ALA A 88 -15.26 7.21 29.97
N TRP A 89 -14.20 6.48 29.62
CA TRP A 89 -14.09 5.03 29.80
C TRP A 89 -12.62 4.57 29.70
N THR A 90 -12.35 3.31 30.05
CA THR A 90 -11.04 2.67 29.90
C THR A 90 -11.19 1.29 29.30
N TRP A 91 -10.52 1.04 28.17
CA TRP A 91 -10.44 -0.27 27.53
C TRP A 91 -9.15 -0.98 27.92
N GLN A 92 -9.23 -2.27 28.29
CA GLN A 92 -8.08 -3.03 28.80
C GLN A 92 -7.61 -4.11 27.82
N ALA A 93 -6.33 -4.05 27.44
CA ALA A 93 -5.68 -5.01 26.53
C ALA A 93 -5.02 -6.21 27.23
N ASN A 94 -5.35 -6.48 28.51
CA ASN A 94 -4.62 -7.45 29.34
C ASN A 94 -4.86 -8.92 28.98
N ASN A 95 -5.86 -9.23 28.14
CA ASN A 95 -6.22 -10.60 27.73
C ASN A 95 -5.91 -10.90 26.24
N PHE A 96 -4.85 -10.31 25.70
CA PHE A 96 -4.43 -10.48 24.30
C PHE A 96 -3.12 -11.25 24.11
N GLY A 97 -2.71 -12.02 25.11
CA GLY A 97 -1.53 -12.86 25.09
C GLY A 97 -1.45 -13.74 26.36
N PRO A 98 -0.45 -14.61 26.45
CA PRO A 98 -0.21 -15.40 27.66
C PRO A 98 0.17 -14.53 28.87
N GLU A 99 0.71 -13.33 28.60
CA GLU A 99 1.08 -12.33 29.59
C GLU A 99 0.59 -10.95 29.17
N VAL A 100 0.49 -10.04 30.15
CA VAL A 100 0.18 -8.64 29.89
C VAL A 100 1.35 -7.99 29.17
N ASP A 101 1.06 -7.38 28.02
CA ASP A 101 2.06 -6.67 27.23
C ASP A 101 2.03 -5.17 27.59
N TYR A 102 3.13 -4.64 28.13
CA TYR A 102 3.16 -3.32 28.80
C TYR A 102 3.56 -2.13 27.92
N GLN A 103 4.11 -2.34 26.72
CA GLN A 103 4.66 -1.26 25.87
C GLN A 103 3.68 -0.74 24.82
N MET A 104 2.38 -0.61 25.10
CA MET A 104 1.38 -0.30 24.07
C MET A 104 1.67 1.03 23.34
N LYS A 105 2.12 0.92 22.08
CA LYS A 105 2.57 2.04 21.21
C LYS A 105 1.63 2.32 20.03
N SER A 106 0.51 1.60 19.97
CA SER A 106 -0.50 1.79 18.92
C SER A 106 -1.19 3.15 19.10
N THR A 107 -1.29 3.91 18.01
CA THR A 107 -2.19 5.06 17.94
C THR A 107 -3.50 4.57 17.33
N PRO A 108 -4.61 4.57 18.08
CA PRO A 108 -5.90 4.19 17.54
C PRO A 108 -6.30 5.05 16.34
N THR A 109 -6.99 4.43 15.39
CA THR A 109 -7.49 5.07 14.17
C THR A 109 -9.01 5.18 14.31
N TYR A 110 -9.57 6.38 14.17
CA TYR A 110 -11.00 6.63 14.33
C TYR A 110 -11.61 6.95 12.97
N ILE A 111 -12.47 6.07 12.47
CA ILE A 111 -13.03 6.11 11.12
C ILE A 111 -14.49 5.72 11.17
N ASP A 112 -15.36 6.51 10.52
CA ASP A 112 -16.78 6.19 10.33
C ASP A 112 -17.49 5.75 11.63
N GLY A 113 -17.14 6.36 12.77
CA GLY A 113 -17.75 6.06 14.07
C GLY A 113 -17.15 4.88 14.84
N ILE A 114 -16.09 4.24 14.34
CA ILE A 114 -15.44 3.08 14.98
C ILE A 114 -13.97 3.38 15.27
N LEU A 115 -13.50 2.95 16.44
CA LEU A 115 -12.10 3.05 16.85
C LEU A 115 -11.38 1.71 16.59
N TYR A 116 -10.32 1.75 15.78
CA TYR A 116 -9.51 0.59 15.44
C TYR A 116 -8.13 0.68 16.08
N THR A 117 -7.67 -0.42 16.67
CA THR A 117 -6.32 -0.53 17.23
C THR A 117 -5.83 -1.98 17.20
N VAL A 118 -4.67 -2.22 17.78
CA VAL A 118 -4.05 -3.54 17.89
C VAL A 118 -3.57 -3.79 19.31
N ALA A 119 -3.62 -5.05 19.74
CA ALA A 119 -3.36 -5.45 21.12
C ALA A 119 -2.54 -6.74 21.25
N GLY A 120 -1.74 -6.80 22.33
CA GLY A 120 -0.93 -7.95 22.72
C GLY A 120 0.22 -8.31 21.78
N GLN A 121 0.92 -9.39 22.12
CA GLN A 121 2.13 -9.87 21.43
C GLN A 121 1.87 -10.41 20.01
N ARG A 122 0.60 -10.65 19.67
CA ARG A 122 0.16 -11.11 18.35
C ARG A 122 -0.36 -10.00 17.46
N ARG A 123 -0.40 -8.75 17.94
CA ARG A 123 -0.99 -7.62 17.20
C ARG A 123 -2.43 -7.95 16.78
N THR A 124 -3.22 -8.42 17.74
CA THR A 124 -4.64 -8.73 17.53
C THR A 124 -5.35 -7.44 17.16
N VAL A 125 -6.02 -7.38 16.01
CA VAL A 125 -6.81 -6.21 15.59
C VAL A 125 -8.07 -6.13 16.45
N VAL A 126 -8.44 -4.92 16.85
CA VAL A 126 -9.59 -4.66 17.72
C VAL A 126 -10.37 -3.49 17.13
N ALA A 127 -11.68 -3.67 16.97
CA ALA A 127 -12.63 -2.59 16.72
C ALA A 127 -13.44 -2.31 18.00
N ILE A 128 -13.62 -1.03 18.31
CA ILE A 128 -14.18 -0.54 19.56
C ILE A 128 -15.23 0.54 19.25
N ASP A 129 -16.37 0.50 19.93
CA ASP A 129 -17.31 1.61 19.96
C ASP A 129 -16.71 2.76 20.81
N PRO A 130 -16.41 3.93 20.21
CA PRO A 130 -15.78 5.04 20.92
C PRO A 130 -16.68 5.67 22.00
N ASN A 131 -17.99 5.46 21.96
CA ASN A 131 -18.91 6.05 22.94
C ASN A 131 -18.93 5.27 24.25
N THR A 132 -18.78 3.94 24.16
CA THR A 132 -18.98 3.02 25.29
C THR A 132 -17.70 2.31 25.71
N GLY A 133 -16.71 2.20 24.82
CA GLY A 133 -15.54 1.35 24.99
C GLY A 133 -15.81 -0.14 24.74
N GLU A 134 -16.99 -0.49 24.22
CA GLU A 134 -17.34 -1.88 23.87
C GLU A 134 -16.47 -2.41 22.72
N THR A 135 -15.98 -3.65 22.86
CA THR A 135 -15.27 -4.32 21.76
C THR A 135 -16.28 -4.92 20.78
N LEU A 136 -16.31 -4.39 19.57
CA LEU A 136 -17.23 -4.81 18.51
C LEU A 136 -16.78 -6.13 17.88
N TRP A 137 -15.50 -6.20 17.51
CA TRP A 137 -14.90 -7.42 16.98
C TRP A 137 -13.39 -7.42 17.22
N THR A 138 -12.80 -8.62 17.16
CA THR A 138 -11.35 -8.79 17.19
C THR A 138 -10.91 -9.81 16.16
N TYR A 139 -9.69 -9.65 15.64
CA TYR A 139 -9.04 -10.66 14.81
C TYR A 139 -7.62 -10.94 15.28
N ARG A 140 -7.31 -12.22 15.49
CA ARG A 140 -6.00 -12.73 15.88
C ARG A 140 -5.52 -13.71 14.83
N GLU A 141 -4.35 -13.46 14.25
CA GLU A 141 -3.71 -14.42 13.35
C GLU A 141 -3.47 -15.77 14.07
N PRO A 142 -3.71 -16.91 13.40
CA PRO A 142 -3.33 -18.24 13.88
C PRO A 142 -1.86 -18.31 14.32
N ASN A 143 -1.53 -19.28 15.17
CA ASN A 143 -0.14 -19.50 15.55
C ASN A 143 0.70 -19.93 14.36
N THR A 144 1.86 -19.30 14.19
CA THR A 144 2.86 -19.68 13.17
C THR A 144 4.24 -19.71 13.78
N ILE A 145 5.12 -20.54 13.21
CA ILE A 145 6.54 -20.56 13.57
C ILE A 145 7.17 -19.19 13.26
N ARG A 146 6.77 -18.54 12.16
CA ARG A 146 7.18 -17.15 11.83
C ARG A 146 6.86 -16.15 12.95
N TRP A 147 5.68 -16.22 13.57
CA TRP A 147 5.34 -15.38 14.72
C TRP A 147 6.22 -15.72 15.93
N GLU A 148 6.36 -17.01 16.29
CA GLU A 148 7.15 -17.45 17.45
C GLU A 148 8.61 -17.00 17.37
N ARG A 149 9.15 -16.91 16.15
CA ARG A 149 10.52 -16.48 15.87
C ARG A 149 10.64 -14.97 15.67
N SER A 150 9.52 -14.24 15.68
CA SER A 150 9.53 -12.81 15.40
C SER A 150 10.17 -12.02 16.53
N MET A 151 11.21 -11.25 16.20
CA MET A 151 11.86 -10.35 17.15
C MET A 151 11.10 -9.04 17.37
N ARG A 152 10.00 -8.82 16.66
CA ARG A 152 9.09 -7.68 16.85
C ARG A 152 7.68 -8.14 17.22
N GLN A 153 7.62 -9.12 18.12
CA GLN A 153 6.42 -9.49 18.86
C GLN A 153 6.01 -8.32 19.77
N ASN A 154 4.87 -7.70 19.48
CA ASN A 154 4.14 -6.72 20.30
C ASN A 154 3.02 -6.06 19.46
N TYR A 155 2.23 -5.20 20.10
CA TYR A 155 1.11 -4.43 19.53
C TYR A 155 1.48 -3.53 18.33
N GLY A 156 2.74 -3.43 17.88
CA GLY A 156 3.07 -2.62 16.71
C GLY A 156 2.67 -1.14 16.89
N LYS A 157 2.17 -0.50 15.82
CA LYS A 157 1.85 0.93 15.80
C LYS A 157 0.42 1.28 15.36
N GLY A 158 -0.45 0.31 15.12
CA GLY A 158 -1.82 0.54 14.66
C GLY A 158 -2.18 -0.29 13.44
N VAL A 159 -3.19 0.19 12.72
CA VAL A 159 -3.69 -0.34 11.46
C VAL A 159 -3.66 0.74 10.38
N ALA A 160 -3.87 0.35 9.14
CA ALA A 160 -4.14 1.25 8.03
C ALA A 160 -5.58 1.08 7.57
N TYR A 161 -6.15 2.12 6.98
CA TYR A 161 -7.48 2.09 6.39
C TYR A 161 -7.42 2.40 4.91
N GLY A 162 -8.25 1.70 4.14
CA GLY A 162 -8.57 2.04 2.76
C GLY A 162 -10.01 1.68 2.46
N GLU A 163 -10.45 1.96 1.25
CA GLU A 163 -11.77 1.60 0.78
C GLU A 163 -11.65 0.69 -0.44
N ARG A 164 -12.53 -0.30 -0.53
CA ARG A 164 -12.63 -1.20 -1.69
C ARG A 164 -14.10 -1.53 -1.96
N ASP A 165 -14.53 -1.28 -3.19
CA ASP A 165 -15.91 -1.55 -3.63
C ASP A 165 -16.98 -0.91 -2.71
N GLY A 166 -16.70 0.30 -2.22
CA GLY A 166 -17.58 1.04 -1.31
C GLY A 166 -17.58 0.54 0.15
N ARG A 167 -16.65 -0.35 0.52
CA ARG A 167 -16.50 -0.87 1.88
C ARG A 167 -15.19 -0.40 2.51
N GLY A 168 -15.23 -0.09 3.80
CA GLY A 168 -14.03 0.17 4.59
C GLY A 168 -13.21 -1.10 4.80
N VAL A 169 -11.90 -1.00 4.63
CA VAL A 169 -10.95 -2.10 4.78
C VAL A 169 -9.85 -1.70 5.74
N ILE A 170 -9.68 -2.50 6.80
CA ILE A 170 -8.58 -2.44 7.73
C ILE A 170 -7.46 -3.33 7.23
N TYR A 171 -6.29 -2.72 7.00
CA TYR A 171 -5.06 -3.42 6.66
C TYR A 171 -4.11 -3.43 7.84
N TYR A 172 -3.54 -4.59 8.14
CA TYR A 172 -2.41 -4.66 9.07
C TYR A 172 -1.43 -5.75 8.64
N THR A 173 -0.15 -5.52 8.93
CA THR A 173 0.89 -6.53 8.76
C THR A 173 1.08 -7.24 10.09
N SER A 174 1.04 -8.56 10.11
CA SER A 174 1.27 -9.35 11.32
C SER A 174 2.76 -9.40 11.69
N PRO A 175 3.13 -9.77 12.94
CA PRO A 175 4.53 -10.00 13.29
C PRO A 175 5.18 -11.14 12.50
N ALA A 176 4.37 -12.08 12.00
CA ALA A 176 4.79 -13.16 11.11
C ALA A 176 4.99 -12.67 9.65
N PHE A 177 4.71 -11.41 9.34
CA PHE A 177 4.92 -10.81 8.02
C PHE A 177 3.92 -11.28 6.95
N PHE A 178 2.66 -11.48 7.36
CA PHE A 178 1.51 -11.56 6.46
C PHE A 178 0.79 -10.20 6.43
N LEU A 179 0.27 -9.80 5.28
CA LEU A 179 -0.69 -8.69 5.20
C LEU A 179 -2.10 -9.25 5.29
N HIS A 180 -2.92 -8.72 6.19
CA HIS A 180 -4.35 -9.00 6.23
C HIS A 180 -5.14 -7.79 5.74
N ALA A 181 -6.20 -8.07 4.97
CA ALA A 181 -7.25 -7.14 4.59
C ALA A 181 -8.57 -7.62 5.21
N ILE A 182 -9.13 -6.80 6.09
CA ILE A 182 -10.28 -7.14 6.93
C ILE A 182 -11.36 -6.08 6.73
N ASP A 183 -12.59 -6.51 6.51
CA ASP A 183 -13.76 -5.65 6.46
C ASP A 183 -13.92 -4.89 7.79
N ALA A 184 -13.99 -3.57 7.69
CA ALA A 184 -13.91 -2.67 8.84
C ALA A 184 -15.12 -2.81 9.78
N GLU A 185 -16.29 -3.17 9.26
CA GLU A 185 -17.51 -3.29 10.05
C GLU A 185 -17.61 -4.67 10.70
N THR A 186 -17.27 -5.73 9.95
CA THR A 186 -17.59 -7.12 10.34
C THR A 186 -16.42 -7.89 10.93
N GLY A 187 -15.18 -7.44 10.72
CA GLY A 187 -13.97 -8.16 11.14
C GLY A 187 -13.67 -9.41 10.29
N ARG A 188 -14.35 -9.59 9.15
CA ARG A 188 -14.13 -10.71 8.23
C ARG A 188 -13.09 -10.37 7.17
N HIS A 189 -12.33 -11.36 6.70
CA HIS A 189 -11.38 -11.16 5.60
C HIS A 189 -12.07 -10.76 4.31
N ILE A 190 -11.46 -9.82 3.58
CA ILE A 190 -11.96 -9.36 2.28
C ILE A 190 -11.86 -10.48 1.25
N GLU A 191 -12.99 -10.80 0.62
CA GLU A 191 -13.07 -11.70 -0.52
C GLU A 191 -12.30 -11.13 -1.73
N ASP A 192 -11.75 -12.02 -2.57
CA ASP A 192 -10.97 -11.67 -3.77
C ASP A 192 -9.74 -10.78 -3.50
N PHE A 193 -9.21 -10.84 -2.28
CA PHE A 193 -7.94 -10.20 -1.90
C PHE A 193 -6.93 -11.25 -1.44
N GLY A 194 -5.72 -11.22 -2.00
CA GLY A 194 -4.68 -12.18 -1.66
C GLY A 194 -5.05 -13.62 -2.04
N ALA A 195 -4.59 -14.60 -1.26
CA ALA A 195 -4.78 -16.02 -1.52
C ALA A 195 -4.83 -16.84 -0.22
N PRO A 196 -5.39 -18.07 -0.25
CA PRO A 196 -5.27 -19.00 0.87
C PRO A 196 -3.81 -19.23 1.24
N VAL A 197 -3.50 -19.14 2.53
CA VAL A 197 -2.20 -19.54 3.08
C VAL A 197 -2.34 -20.96 3.58
N ALA A 198 -1.44 -21.86 3.17
CA ALA A 198 -1.47 -23.28 3.50
C ALA A 198 -1.01 -23.56 4.95
N ILE A 199 -1.67 -22.93 5.91
CA ILE A 199 -1.47 -23.08 7.36
C ILE A 199 -2.85 -23.23 8.01
N ASP A 200 -2.99 -24.22 8.89
CA ASP A 200 -4.25 -24.49 9.57
C ASP A 200 -4.76 -23.27 10.34
N GLY A 201 -6.05 -22.98 10.17
CA GLY A 201 -6.73 -21.84 10.80
C GLY A 201 -6.60 -20.52 10.06
N PHE A 202 -5.78 -20.41 9.01
CA PHE A 202 -5.77 -19.22 8.17
C PHE A 202 -7.09 -19.10 7.38
N PRO A 203 -7.57 -17.87 7.13
CA PRO A 203 -8.72 -17.64 6.27
C PRO A 203 -8.41 -18.03 4.82
N GLN A 204 -9.46 -18.30 4.05
CA GLN A 204 -9.33 -18.68 2.64
C GLN A 204 -9.11 -17.48 1.71
N THR A 205 -9.18 -16.25 2.22
CA THR A 205 -9.04 -15.00 1.48
C THR A 205 -8.55 -13.90 2.41
N GLY A 206 -8.28 -12.72 1.87
CA GLY A 206 -7.92 -11.50 2.59
C GLY A 206 -6.53 -11.54 3.20
N VAL A 207 -5.66 -12.44 2.75
CA VAL A 207 -4.30 -12.57 3.26
C VAL A 207 -3.31 -12.64 2.11
N VAL A 208 -2.24 -11.86 2.22
CA VAL A 208 -1.08 -11.95 1.32
C VAL A 208 0.11 -12.40 2.16
N ASP A 209 0.69 -13.53 1.78
CA ASP A 209 2.03 -13.88 2.22
C ASP A 209 3.04 -13.01 1.49
N LEU A 210 3.75 -12.15 2.23
CA LEU A 210 4.66 -11.16 1.65
C LEU A 210 6.02 -11.75 1.26
N LEU A 211 6.36 -12.95 1.74
CA LEU A 211 7.69 -13.52 1.51
C LEU A 211 7.90 -14.06 0.09
N PRO A 212 6.98 -14.85 -0.52
CA PRO A 212 7.27 -15.50 -1.81
C PRO A 212 7.71 -14.54 -2.91
N ASP A 213 7.08 -13.35 -2.98
CA ASP A 213 7.43 -12.34 -3.96
C ASP A 213 8.78 -11.66 -3.67
N LEU A 214 9.10 -11.42 -2.39
CA LEU A 214 10.36 -10.81 -1.97
C LEU A 214 11.56 -11.75 -2.13
N LEU A 215 11.35 -13.05 -1.93
CA LEU A 215 12.40 -14.07 -2.04
C LEU A 215 12.75 -14.40 -3.49
N ARG A 216 11.91 -14.02 -4.45
CA ARG A 216 12.15 -14.25 -5.88
C ARG A 216 13.39 -13.48 -6.33
N ASN A 217 14.31 -14.16 -7.01
CA ASN A 217 15.58 -13.60 -7.48
C ASN A 217 16.52 -13.13 -6.34
N TRP A 218 16.30 -13.58 -5.10
CA TRP A 218 17.23 -13.34 -4.02
C TRP A 218 18.24 -14.49 -3.95
N GLY A 219 19.48 -14.24 -4.40
CA GLY A 219 20.52 -15.26 -4.55
C GLY A 219 20.73 -16.19 -3.34
N PRO A 220 20.78 -15.69 -2.08
CA PRO A 220 20.86 -16.54 -0.90
C PRO A 220 19.70 -17.54 -0.75
N TRP A 221 18.48 -17.16 -1.13
CA TRP A 221 17.32 -18.05 -1.12
C TRP A 221 17.38 -19.07 -2.27
N GLU A 222 17.75 -18.63 -3.47
CA GLU A 222 17.90 -19.54 -4.63
C GLU A 222 19.00 -20.59 -4.39
N ALA A 223 20.09 -20.19 -3.73
CA ALA A 223 21.18 -21.10 -3.35
C ALA A 223 20.81 -22.06 -2.20
N TRP A 224 19.81 -21.72 -1.39
CA TRP A 224 19.30 -22.59 -0.32
C TRP A 224 18.54 -23.80 -0.87
N ASP A 225 17.89 -23.64 -2.03
CA ASP A 225 17.29 -24.71 -2.83
C ASP A 225 16.37 -25.65 -2.02
N GLN A 226 15.49 -25.07 -1.20
CA GLN A 226 14.45 -25.81 -0.48
C GLN A 226 13.05 -25.30 -0.89
N PRO A 227 12.01 -26.15 -0.80
CA PRO A 227 10.64 -25.72 -0.96
C PRO A 227 10.28 -24.60 0.02
N TYR A 228 9.49 -23.63 -0.45
CA TYR A 228 8.93 -22.60 0.42
C TYR A 228 7.88 -23.20 1.36
N ASP A 229 8.06 -23.00 2.66
CA ASP A 229 7.10 -23.35 3.70
C ASP A 229 6.52 -22.04 4.28
N PRO A 230 5.21 -21.79 4.14
CA PRO A 230 4.60 -20.54 4.62
C PRO A 230 4.62 -20.41 6.15
N ASP A 231 4.63 -21.51 6.92
CA ASP A 231 4.67 -21.49 8.38
C ASP A 231 6.08 -21.16 8.90
N TYR A 232 7.10 -21.69 8.22
CA TYR A 232 8.50 -21.52 8.59
C TYR A 232 9.12 -20.23 8.03
N GLY A 233 8.79 -19.87 6.79
CA GLY A 233 9.32 -18.71 6.07
C GLY A 233 10.82 -18.80 5.79
N ILE A 234 11.55 -17.71 6.04
CA ILE A 234 12.99 -17.61 5.79
C ILE A 234 13.77 -18.40 6.87
N PRO A 235 14.72 -19.29 6.48
CA PRO A 235 15.68 -19.90 7.40
C PRO A 235 16.45 -18.84 8.18
N ARG A 236 16.65 -19.08 9.48
CA ARG A 236 17.37 -18.13 10.36
C ARG A 236 18.80 -17.89 9.88
N GLU A 237 19.40 -18.86 9.19
CA GLU A 237 20.73 -18.78 8.59
C GLU A 237 20.80 -17.74 7.48
N LEU A 238 19.71 -17.54 6.73
CA LEU A 238 19.64 -16.56 5.64
C LEU A 238 19.27 -15.16 6.15
N GLY A 239 18.41 -15.07 7.16
CA GLY A 239 18.08 -13.81 7.81
C GLY A 239 16.67 -13.78 8.35
N PHE A 240 16.20 -12.56 8.61
CA PHE A 240 14.89 -12.31 9.18
C PHE A 240 14.31 -10.97 8.69
N ILE A 241 12.99 -10.95 8.48
CA ILE A 241 12.21 -9.78 8.08
C ILE A 241 10.88 -9.75 8.83
N THR A 242 10.44 -8.55 9.21
CA THR A 242 9.12 -8.35 9.82
C THR A 242 8.64 -6.91 9.56
N ALA A 243 7.53 -6.50 10.17
CA ALA A 243 7.05 -5.12 10.17
C ALA A 243 6.59 -4.72 11.57
N SER A 244 6.82 -3.45 11.94
CA SER A 244 6.32 -2.87 13.21
C SER A 244 5.28 -1.75 13.01
N SER A 245 5.32 -1.10 11.85
CA SER A 245 4.38 -0.04 11.49
C SER A 245 3.23 -0.63 10.66
N PRO A 246 2.01 -0.07 10.74
CA PRO A 246 0.96 -0.44 9.78
C PRO A 246 1.40 -0.07 8.35
N PRO A 247 0.77 -0.68 7.33
CA PRO A 247 0.84 -0.19 5.96
C PRO A 247 0.40 1.28 5.85
N ILE A 248 0.55 1.85 4.67
CA ILE A 248 -0.17 3.07 4.28
C ILE A 248 -0.95 2.77 3.01
N VAL A 249 -2.13 3.39 2.87
CA VAL A 249 -2.93 3.27 1.65
C VAL A 249 -2.86 4.59 0.89
N VAL A 250 -2.43 4.53 -0.37
CA VAL A 250 -2.23 5.68 -1.24
C VAL A 250 -2.90 5.39 -2.57
N ASN A 251 -3.98 6.09 -2.91
CA ASN A 251 -4.73 5.91 -4.16
C ASN A 251 -5.07 4.44 -4.47
N GLY A 252 -5.57 3.71 -3.48
CA GLY A 252 -5.92 2.28 -3.58
C GLY A 252 -4.71 1.32 -3.58
N THR A 253 -3.48 1.84 -3.51
CA THR A 253 -2.26 1.04 -3.37
C THR A 253 -1.91 0.88 -1.91
N VAL A 254 -1.77 -0.37 -1.45
CA VAL A 254 -1.29 -0.68 -0.09
C VAL A 254 0.23 -0.76 -0.10
N VAL A 255 0.90 0.19 0.54
CA VAL A 255 2.35 0.23 0.67
C VAL A 255 2.75 -0.32 2.03
N ILE A 256 3.61 -1.33 2.02
CA ILE A 256 3.97 -2.10 3.20
C ILE A 256 5.44 -1.88 3.47
N GLY A 257 5.76 -1.36 4.65
CA GLY A 257 7.14 -1.25 5.09
C GLY A 257 7.64 -2.58 5.64
N ASN A 258 8.95 -2.79 5.58
CA ASN A 258 9.63 -3.86 6.28
C ASN A 258 10.46 -3.30 7.45
N SER A 259 11.01 -4.21 8.23
CA SER A 259 11.89 -3.94 9.35
C SER A 259 12.94 -5.04 9.37
N ALA A 260 14.19 -4.62 9.27
CA ALA A 260 15.33 -5.52 9.37
C ALA A 260 15.42 -6.15 10.76
N GLU A 261 16.20 -7.23 10.81
CA GLU A 261 16.48 -8.02 12.01
C GLU A 261 16.90 -7.10 13.18
N GLN A 262 18.02 -6.40 13.06
CA GLN A 262 18.43 -5.46 14.11
C GLN A 262 18.20 -4.02 13.65
N GLY A 263 17.95 -3.11 14.59
CA GLY A 263 17.87 -1.67 14.30
C GLY A 263 19.23 -0.96 14.47
N TYR A 264 19.96 -1.34 15.52
CA TYR A 264 21.18 -0.63 15.93
C TYR A 264 22.46 -1.47 15.83
N ASN A 265 22.36 -2.81 15.83
CA ASN A 265 23.50 -3.72 15.85
C ASN A 265 23.39 -4.79 14.75
N GLN A 266 23.60 -4.44 13.49
CA GLN A 266 23.48 -5.42 12.41
C GLN A 266 24.47 -6.58 12.60
N THR A 267 23.95 -7.80 12.66
CA THR A 267 24.75 -9.04 12.72
C THR A 267 25.10 -9.57 11.34
N ARG A 268 24.63 -8.91 10.27
CA ARG A 268 24.77 -9.34 8.87
C ARG A 268 25.22 -8.19 7.99
N VAL A 269 25.95 -8.53 6.93
CA VAL A 269 26.41 -7.58 5.91
C VAL A 269 25.31 -7.30 4.89
N GLU A 270 24.46 -8.28 4.61
CA GLU A 270 23.36 -8.20 3.64
C GLU A 270 22.01 -8.32 4.36
N ASN A 271 21.05 -7.50 3.93
CA ASN A 271 19.67 -7.56 4.42
C ASN A 271 18.88 -8.61 3.63
N VAL A 272 17.81 -9.12 4.26
CA VAL A 272 16.70 -9.71 3.51
C VAL A 272 16.08 -8.61 2.64
N PRO A 273 15.74 -8.90 1.36
CA PRO A 273 15.14 -7.94 0.44
C PRO A 273 13.88 -7.25 0.97
#